data_AF-A0A226DP23-F1
#
_entry.id   AF-A0A226DP23-F1
#
_cell.length_a   1.000
_cell.length_b   1.000
_cell.length_c   1.000
_cell.angle_alpha   90.00
_cell.angle_beta   90.00
_cell.angle_gamma   90.00
#
_symmetry.space_group_name_H-M   'P 1'
#
loop_
_entity.id
_entity.type
_entity.pdbx_description
1 polymer ?
#
loop_
_entity_poly.entity_id
_entity_poly.type
_entity_poly.pdbx_seq_one_letter_code
_entity_poly.pdbx_strand_id
1 'polypeptide(L)'
;MAEDKKVLAQTVYLEARGESEKGWKWVAWVIKTRAALGANGVTYWGKTVQTVCVKGQFECYDAGKDTTIKDNELYKKIKAVTDAVYDAEFSTDPTRKADQNRGADHYHNPNTQGEWKKSEGWRANCDKVATIGNHVFYRSKNLYDGSGKEITST
;
A
#
# COMPACT_ATOMS: atom_id res chain seq x y z
N MET A 1 4.71 16.37 -5.62
CA MET A 1 4.74 16.74 -4.18
C MET A 1 3.35 17.02 -3.61
N ALA A 2 2.71 18.17 -3.88
CA ALA A 2 1.37 18.45 -3.35
C ALA A 2 0.31 17.48 -3.89
N GLU A 3 0.40 17.13 -5.18
CA GLU A 3 -0.51 16.19 -5.82
C GLU A 3 -0.31 14.75 -5.33
N ASP A 4 0.94 14.30 -5.14
CA ASP A 4 1.22 12.95 -4.59
C ASP A 4 0.65 12.77 -3.19
N LYS A 5 0.79 13.77 -2.32
CA LYS A 5 0.22 13.74 -0.96
C LYS A 5 -1.30 13.69 -0.97
N LYS A 6 -1.94 14.44 -1.88
CA LYS A 6 -3.40 14.43 -2.06
C LYS A 6 -3.89 13.06 -2.54
N VAL A 7 -3.25 12.51 -3.56
CA VAL A 7 -3.59 11.18 -4.12
C VAL A 7 -3.37 10.09 -3.08
N LEU A 8 -2.29 10.16 -2.30
CA LEU A 8 -2.05 9.23 -1.19
C LEU A 8 -3.17 9.29 -0.14
N ALA A 9 -3.51 10.49 0.35
CA ALA A 9 -4.56 10.68 1.34
C ALA A 9 -5.92 10.17 0.85
N GLN A 10 -6.27 10.48 -0.39
CA GLN A 10 -7.52 10.01 -1.02
C GLN A 10 -7.55 8.49 -1.13
N THR A 11 -6.45 7.88 -1.58
CA THR A 11 -6.35 6.41 -1.68
C THR A 11 -6.51 5.77 -0.31
N VAL A 12 -5.78 6.25 0.71
CA VAL A 12 -5.87 5.69 2.07
C VAL A 12 -7.25 5.89 2.68
N TYR A 13 -7.92 7.01 2.43
CA TYR A 13 -9.31 7.21 2.87
C TYR A 13 -10.25 6.19 2.24
N LEU A 14 -10.13 5.94 0.93
CA LEU A 14 -11.03 5.02 0.24
C LEU A 14 -10.77 3.56 0.64
N GLU A 15 -9.52 3.21 0.92
CA GLU A 15 -9.09 1.86 1.29
C GLU A 15 -9.26 1.54 2.78
N ALA A 16 -9.13 2.54 3.66
CA ALA A 16 -8.93 2.29 5.09
C ALA A 16 -9.70 3.25 6.02
N ARG A 17 -10.66 4.06 5.55
CA ARG A 17 -11.43 4.96 6.44
C ARG A 17 -12.12 4.27 7.63
N GLY A 18 -12.45 2.98 7.51
CA GLY A 18 -13.03 2.19 8.61
C GLY A 18 -12.00 1.65 9.61
N GLU A 19 -10.70 1.85 9.34
CA GLU A 19 -9.61 1.35 10.16
C GLU A 19 -9.14 2.39 11.18
N SER A 20 -8.29 1.96 12.12
CA SER A 20 -7.60 2.85 13.06
C SER A 20 -6.50 3.68 12.37
N GLU A 21 -5.98 4.70 13.07
CA GLU A 21 -4.82 5.48 12.62
C GLU A 21 -3.61 4.59 12.26
N LYS A 22 -3.39 3.52 13.03
CA LYS A 22 -2.35 2.53 12.72
C LYS A 22 -2.61 1.85 11.38
N GLY A 23 -3.86 1.52 11.06
CA GLY A 23 -4.25 0.96 9.77
C GLY A 23 -3.99 1.93 8.61
N TRP A 24 -4.36 3.21 8.75
CA TRP A 24 -4.08 4.25 7.76
C TRP A 24 -2.58 4.36 7.49
N LYS A 25 -1.79 4.43 8.56
CA LYS A 25 -0.32 4.50 8.50
C LYS A 25 0.26 3.31 7.74
N TRP A 26 -0.20 2.08 8.02
CA TRP A 26 0.32 0.88 7.38
C TRP A 26 -0.03 0.80 5.89
N VAL A 27 -1.25 1.19 5.48
CA VAL A 27 -1.61 1.28 4.05
C VAL A 27 -0.76 2.34 3.34
N ALA A 28 -0.53 3.49 3.96
CA ALA A 28 0.35 4.52 3.41
C ALA A 28 1.80 4.03 3.21
N TRP A 29 2.35 3.27 4.16
CA TRP A 29 3.67 2.65 4.03
C TRP A 29 3.75 1.61 2.91
N VAL A 30 2.69 0.83 2.66
CA VAL A 30 2.63 -0.08 1.51
C VAL A 30 2.74 0.70 0.19
N ILE A 31 1.99 1.79 0.04
CA ILE A 31 2.03 2.63 -1.18
C ILE A 31 3.42 3.23 -1.37
N LYS A 32 4.02 3.76 -0.29
CA LYS A 32 5.36 4.34 -0.31
C LYS A 32 6.44 3.30 -0.65
N THR A 33 6.34 2.10 -0.07
CA THR A 33 7.23 0.97 -0.38
C THR A 33 7.15 0.58 -1.84
N ARG A 34 5.94 0.42 -2.40
CA ARG A 34 5.74 0.11 -3.83
C ARG A 34 6.37 1.17 -4.74
N ALA A 35 6.19 2.45 -4.42
CA ALA A 35 6.76 3.54 -5.22
C ALA A 35 8.30 3.49 -5.23
N ALA A 36 8.93 3.27 -4.06
CA ALA A 36 10.37 3.11 -3.97
C ALA A 36 10.88 1.86 -4.70
N LEU A 37 10.18 0.73 -4.59
CA LEU A 37 10.50 -0.49 -5.34
C LEU A 37 10.42 -0.26 -6.85
N GLY A 38 9.41 0.47 -7.33
CA GLY A 38 9.29 0.81 -8.75
C GLY A 38 10.37 1.75 -9.26
N ALA A 39 10.81 2.71 -8.45
CA ALA A 39 11.98 3.53 -8.74
C ALA A 39 13.27 2.66 -8.88
N ASN A 40 13.32 1.53 -8.17
CA ASN A 40 14.41 0.56 -8.18
C ASN A 40 14.20 -0.64 -9.14
N GLY A 41 13.25 -0.56 -10.08
CA GLY A 41 13.08 -1.56 -11.16
C GLY A 41 11.83 -2.46 -11.05
N VAL A 42 11.13 -2.46 -9.91
CA VAL A 42 9.90 -3.24 -9.71
C VAL A 42 8.67 -2.49 -10.26
N THR A 43 8.59 -2.36 -11.58
CA THR A 43 7.72 -1.35 -12.22
C THR A 43 6.25 -1.71 -12.34
N TYR A 44 5.84 -2.92 -11.99
CA TYR A 44 4.46 -3.37 -12.20
C TYR A 44 3.44 -2.58 -11.38
N TRP A 45 3.80 -2.09 -10.17
CA TRP A 45 2.96 -1.19 -9.39
C TRP A 45 2.97 0.27 -9.87
N GLY A 46 4.10 0.77 -10.36
CA GLY A 46 4.32 2.19 -10.61
C GLY A 46 5.62 2.67 -9.94
N LYS A 47 6.16 3.80 -10.40
CA LYS A 47 7.46 4.35 -9.95
C LYS A 47 7.33 5.54 -9.00
N THR A 48 6.12 6.02 -8.79
CA THR A 48 5.78 7.19 -7.98
C THR A 48 4.53 6.88 -7.16
N VAL A 49 4.29 7.62 -6.08
CA VAL A 49 3.07 7.48 -5.29
C VAL A 49 1.83 7.64 -6.17
N GLN A 50 1.78 8.67 -7.01
CA GLN A 50 0.69 8.86 -7.95
C GLN A 50 0.49 7.64 -8.85
N THR A 51 1.54 7.14 -9.50
CA THR A 51 1.42 5.99 -10.42
C THR A 51 1.02 4.71 -9.68
N VAL A 52 1.51 4.48 -8.46
CA VAL A 52 1.09 3.35 -7.63
C VAL A 52 -0.40 3.42 -7.31
N CYS A 53 -0.91 4.60 -6.95
CA CYS A 53 -2.33 4.77 -6.63
C CYS A 53 -3.22 4.57 -7.86
N VAL A 54 -2.89 5.14 -9.02
CA VAL A 54 -3.81 5.18 -10.17
C VAL A 54 -3.70 3.96 -11.10
N LYS A 55 -2.65 3.14 -11.01
CA LYS A 55 -2.38 2.03 -11.97
C LYS A 55 -3.12 0.73 -11.61
N GLY A 56 -4.44 0.81 -11.46
CA GLY A 56 -5.32 -0.36 -11.24
C GLY A 56 -4.99 -1.17 -9.98
N GLN A 57 -4.28 -0.59 -9.01
CA GLN A 57 -3.91 -1.25 -7.76
C GLN A 57 -4.99 -1.11 -6.68
N PHE A 58 -5.82 -0.08 -6.80
CA PHE A 58 -6.85 0.25 -5.84
C PHE A 58 -8.17 0.38 -6.58
N GLU A 59 -9.17 -0.38 -6.13
CA GLU A 59 -10.47 -0.47 -6.79
C GLU A 59 -11.18 0.88 -6.84
N CYS A 60 -10.77 1.85 -6.02
CA CYS A 60 -11.31 3.20 -6.06
C CYS A 60 -11.05 3.96 -7.37
N TYR A 61 -10.04 3.58 -8.16
CA TYR A 61 -9.76 4.24 -9.44
C TYR A 61 -10.37 3.51 -10.66
N ASP A 62 -11.09 2.40 -10.43
CA ASP A 62 -11.80 1.72 -11.51
C ASP A 62 -13.01 2.56 -11.98
N ALA A 63 -13.37 2.42 -13.26
CA ALA A 63 -14.47 3.18 -13.85
C ALA A 63 -15.79 2.96 -13.09
N GLY A 64 -16.49 4.06 -12.78
CA GLY A 64 -17.79 4.03 -12.11
C GLY A 64 -17.75 3.90 -10.58
N LYS A 65 -16.57 3.90 -9.96
CA LYS A 65 -16.44 3.85 -8.50
C LYS A 65 -16.59 5.24 -7.89
N ASP A 66 -17.34 5.30 -6.78
CA ASP A 66 -17.52 6.53 -6.01
C ASP A 66 -16.25 6.84 -5.22
N THR A 67 -15.53 7.86 -5.65
CA THR A 67 -14.32 8.37 -4.99
C THR A 67 -14.58 9.55 -4.07
N THR A 68 -15.86 9.87 -3.84
CA THR A 68 -16.28 11.02 -3.03
C THR A 68 -15.85 10.85 -1.58
N ILE A 69 -15.22 11.89 -1.02
CA ILE A 69 -14.93 11.99 0.41
C ILE A 69 -16.23 12.32 1.14
N LYS A 70 -16.75 11.37 1.92
CA LYS A 70 -18.04 11.50 2.63
C LYS A 70 -17.91 12.11 4.03
N ASP A 71 -16.70 12.11 4.57
CA ASP A 71 -16.36 12.64 5.89
C ASP A 71 -15.06 13.45 5.79
N ASN A 72 -15.22 14.77 5.75
CA ASN A 72 -14.11 15.71 5.60
C ASN A 72 -13.23 15.79 6.84
N GLU A 73 -13.78 15.60 8.04
CA GLU A 73 -13.00 15.67 9.28
C GLU A 73 -12.14 14.42 9.44
N LEU A 74 -12.69 13.24 9.14
CA LEU A 74 -11.91 12.01 9.06
C LEU A 74 -10.84 12.11 7.98
N TYR A 75 -11.19 12.63 6.80
CA TYR A 75 -10.23 12.82 5.72
C TYR A 75 -9.06 13.73 6.13
N LYS A 76 -9.32 14.83 6.85
CA LYS A 76 -8.24 15.68 7.39
C LYS A 76 -7.29 14.92 8.31
N LYS A 77 -7.82 14.06 9.19
CA LYS A 77 -7.01 13.21 10.09
C LYS A 77 -6.16 12.21 9.30
N ILE A 78 -6.78 11.51 8.34
CA ILE A 78 -6.07 10.59 7.45
C ILE A 78 -4.98 11.33 6.68
N LYS A 79 -5.29 12.51 6.14
CA LYS A 79 -4.34 13.34 5.40
C LYS A 79 -3.12 13.70 6.25
N ALA A 80 -3.32 14.12 7.50
CA ALA A 80 -2.20 14.43 8.40
C ALA A 80 -1.27 13.22 8.62
N VAL A 81 -1.85 12.03 8.79
CA VAL A 81 -1.10 10.79 8.94
C VAL A 81 -0.36 10.43 7.66
N THR A 82 -1.01 10.53 6.49
CA THR A 82 -0.37 10.21 5.22
C THR A 82 0.70 11.21 4.82
N ASP A 83 0.53 12.50 5.15
CA ASP A 83 1.55 13.52 4.93
C ASP A 83 2.80 13.18 5.76
N ALA A 84 2.62 12.81 7.04
CA ALA A 84 3.72 12.38 7.90
C ALA A 84 4.43 11.13 7.36
N VAL A 85 3.69 10.13 6.85
CA VAL A 85 4.30 8.95 6.22
C VAL A 85 5.05 9.31 4.93
N TYR A 86 4.49 10.20 4.11
CA TYR A 86 5.13 10.65 2.86
C TYR A 86 6.50 11.28 3.14
N ASP A 87 6.59 12.13 4.17
CA ASP A 87 7.82 12.85 4.53
C ASP A 87 8.80 12.02 5.38
N ALA A 88 8.36 10.92 5.99
CA ALA A 88 9.18 10.12 6.90
C ALA A 88 10.31 9.32 6.21
N GLU A 89 11.45 9.14 6.88
CA GLU A 89 12.51 8.25 6.38
C GLU A 89 12.11 6.77 6.44
N PHE A 90 12.54 5.95 5.47
CA PHE A 90 12.23 4.51 5.44
C PHE A 90 12.76 3.73 6.65
N SER A 91 13.75 4.27 7.37
CA SER A 91 14.22 3.74 8.67
C SER A 91 13.13 3.76 9.75
N THR A 92 12.07 4.55 9.56
CA THR A 92 10.94 4.70 10.49
C THR A 92 9.71 3.86 10.10
N ASP A 93 9.80 3.06 9.03
CA ASP A 93 8.72 2.21 8.56
C ASP A 93 8.35 1.15 9.62
N PRO A 94 7.17 1.25 10.25
CA PRO A 94 6.74 0.31 11.30
C PRO A 94 6.38 -1.07 10.75
N THR A 95 6.32 -1.23 9.43
CA THR A 95 6.04 -2.51 8.76
C THR A 95 7.32 -3.30 8.50
N ARG A 96 8.49 -2.67 8.66
CA ARG A 96 9.82 -3.29 8.54
C ARG A 96 10.19 -4.01 9.84
N LYS A 97 10.78 -5.20 9.74
CA LYS A 97 11.44 -5.87 10.88
C LYS A 97 12.95 -5.66 10.78
N ALA A 98 13.65 -5.76 11.93
CA ALA A 98 15.08 -5.45 12.04
C ALA A 98 15.96 -6.33 11.13
N ASP A 99 15.55 -7.56 10.87
CA ASP A 99 16.22 -8.54 10.01
C ASP A 99 15.88 -8.38 8.52
N GLN A 100 15.05 -7.41 8.15
CA GLN A 100 14.47 -7.28 6.81
C GLN A 100 14.77 -5.92 6.20
N ASN A 101 15.15 -5.93 4.93
CA ASN A 101 15.53 -4.70 4.21
C ASN A 101 14.32 -3.87 3.75
N ARG A 102 13.10 -4.40 3.83
CA ARG A 102 11.87 -3.70 3.44
C ARG A 102 10.65 -4.03 4.32
N GLY A 103 9.70 -3.09 4.30
CA GLY A 103 8.39 -3.22 4.91
C GLY A 103 7.40 -4.06 4.11
N ALA A 104 6.11 -3.92 4.43
CA ALA A 104 5.01 -4.56 3.72
C ALA A 104 4.80 -3.93 2.33
N ASP A 105 4.50 -4.76 1.33
CA ASP A 105 4.23 -4.36 -0.06
C ASP A 105 2.86 -4.87 -0.55
N HIS A 106 2.15 -5.65 0.27
CA HIS A 106 0.79 -6.11 0.00
C HIS A 106 -0.07 -6.03 1.25
N TYR A 107 -1.38 -5.87 1.05
CA TYR A 107 -2.37 -6.11 2.08
C TYR A 107 -3.67 -6.61 1.46
N HIS A 108 -4.54 -7.21 2.27
CA HIS A 108 -5.93 -7.41 1.89
C HIS A 108 -6.86 -7.38 3.09
N ASN A 109 -8.15 -7.13 2.82
CA ASN A 109 -9.23 -7.33 3.77
C ASN A 109 -9.88 -8.70 3.52
N PRO A 110 -9.80 -9.68 4.45
CA PRO A 110 -10.36 -11.00 4.26
C PRO A 110 -11.89 -11.00 4.23
N ASN A 111 -12.55 -9.92 4.72
CA ASN A 111 -14.00 -9.81 4.78
C ASN A 111 -14.63 -9.27 3.49
N THR A 112 -13.83 -8.67 2.60
CA THR A 112 -14.33 -8.12 1.32
C THR A 112 -13.84 -8.91 0.10
N GLN A 113 -12.97 -9.90 0.31
CA GLN A 113 -12.57 -10.81 -0.77
C GLN A 113 -13.66 -11.86 -1.01
N GLY A 114 -14.36 -11.73 -2.14
CA GLY A 114 -15.20 -12.81 -2.66
C GLY A 114 -14.40 -14.10 -2.92
N GLU A 115 -15.10 -15.17 -3.24
CA GLU A 115 -14.54 -16.54 -3.32
C GLU A 115 -13.33 -16.70 -4.26
N TRP A 116 -13.21 -15.86 -5.28
CA TRP A 116 -12.17 -15.95 -6.33
C TRP A 116 -10.76 -15.48 -5.91
N LYS A 117 -10.61 -14.66 -4.87
CA LYS A 117 -9.29 -14.19 -4.37
C LYS A 117 -8.74 -15.04 -3.21
N LYS A 118 -9.42 -16.15 -2.86
CA LYS A 118 -8.93 -17.20 -1.96
C LYS A 118 -7.82 -18.06 -2.59
N SER A 119 -7.45 -17.83 -3.87
CA SER A 119 -6.31 -18.54 -4.46
C SER A 119 -5.03 -18.19 -3.71
N GLU A 120 -4.48 -19.18 -3.02
CA GLU A 120 -3.28 -19.10 -2.18
C GLU A 120 -2.02 -18.70 -2.98
N GLY A 121 -2.10 -18.61 -4.31
CA GLY A 121 -0.95 -18.50 -5.21
C GLY A 121 -0.05 -17.29 -4.94
N TRP A 122 -0.60 -16.09 -4.73
CA TRP A 122 0.24 -14.92 -4.43
C TRP A 122 0.71 -14.92 -2.97
N ARG A 123 -0.16 -15.36 -2.04
CA ARG A 123 0.14 -15.40 -0.61
C ARG A 123 1.25 -16.40 -0.28
N ALA A 124 1.34 -17.50 -1.01
CA ALA A 124 2.42 -18.49 -0.87
C ALA A 124 3.80 -17.88 -1.11
N ASN A 125 3.87 -16.85 -1.97
CA ASN A 125 5.09 -16.10 -2.29
C ASN A 125 5.29 -14.87 -1.41
N CYS A 126 4.59 -14.77 -0.29
CA CYS A 126 4.72 -13.68 0.66
C CYS A 126 4.88 -14.19 2.09
N ASP A 127 5.52 -13.38 2.93
CA ASP A 127 5.51 -13.54 4.38
C ASP A 127 4.44 -12.63 4.98
N LYS A 128 3.66 -13.17 5.92
CA LYS A 128 2.73 -12.35 6.71
C LYS A 128 3.53 -11.43 7.63
N VAL A 129 3.26 -10.13 7.55
CA VAL A 129 3.89 -9.10 8.38
C VAL A 129 3.08 -8.89 9.67
N ALA A 130 1.81 -8.54 9.54
CA ALA A 130 0.89 -8.37 10.68
C ALA A 130 -0.58 -8.39 10.23
N THR A 131 -1.48 -8.46 11.21
CA THR A 131 -2.90 -8.14 11.04
C THR A 131 -3.20 -6.88 11.83
N ILE A 132 -3.66 -5.81 11.16
CA ILE A 132 -4.03 -4.53 11.78
C ILE A 132 -5.47 -4.23 11.38
N GLY A 133 -6.37 -4.20 12.37
CA GLY A 133 -7.81 -4.10 12.13
C GLY A 133 -8.29 -5.19 11.18
N ASN A 134 -8.98 -4.81 10.10
CA ASN A 134 -9.47 -5.76 9.11
C ASN A 134 -8.44 -6.10 8.02
N HIS A 135 -7.22 -5.55 8.08
CA HIS A 135 -6.21 -5.79 7.05
C HIS A 135 -5.14 -6.79 7.49
N VAL A 136 -4.83 -7.73 6.61
CA VAL A 136 -3.65 -8.60 6.73
C VAL A 136 -2.58 -8.09 5.77
N PHE A 137 -1.43 -7.72 6.32
CA PHE A 137 -0.30 -7.16 5.60
C PHE A 137 0.76 -8.23 5.33
N TYR A 138 1.38 -8.12 4.16
CA TYR A 138 2.34 -9.08 3.64
C TYR A 138 3.51 -8.38 3.01
N ARG A 139 4.61 -9.12 2.91
CA ARG A 139 5.78 -8.75 2.14
C ARG A 139 6.10 -9.87 1.16
N SER A 140 6.36 -9.55 -0.10
CA SER A 140 6.87 -10.53 -1.07
C SER A 140 8.15 -11.18 -0.56
N LYS A 141 8.35 -12.47 -0.83
CA LYS A 141 9.65 -13.12 -0.60
C LYS A 141 10.67 -12.63 -1.62
N ASN A 142 10.27 -12.67 -2.90
CA ASN A 142 11.09 -12.27 -4.04
C ASN A 142 10.46 -11.07 -4.77
N LEU A 143 11.29 -10.23 -5.40
CA LEU A 143 10.84 -9.13 -6.24
C LEU A 143 11.21 -9.43 -7.68
N TYR A 144 10.42 -8.93 -8.63
CA TYR A 144 10.65 -9.15 -10.05
C TYR A 144 10.60 -7.84 -10.82
N ASP A 145 11.41 -7.70 -11.86
CA ASP A 145 11.34 -6.57 -12.77
C ASP A 145 10.17 -6.71 -13.76
N GLY A 146 10.00 -5.72 -14.65
CA GLY A 146 8.95 -5.73 -15.67
C GLY A 146 9.08 -6.84 -16.73
N SER A 147 10.23 -7.53 -16.79
CA SER A 147 10.49 -8.68 -17.66
C SER A 147 10.26 -10.03 -16.98
N GLY A 148 9.97 -10.04 -15.68
CA GLY A 148 9.81 -11.25 -14.87
C GLY A 148 11.13 -11.79 -14.31
N LYS A 149 12.24 -11.05 -14.43
CA LYS A 149 13.52 -11.44 -13.83
C LYS A 149 13.52 -11.05 -12.36
N GLU A 150 13.97 -11.98 -11.50
CA GLU A 150 14.10 -11.71 -10.06
C GLU A 150 15.13 -10.60 -9.80
N ILE A 151 14.75 -9.63 -8.97
CA ILE A 151 15.61 -8.58 -8.44
C ILE A 151 16.01 -9.02 -7.03
N THR A 152 17.29 -9.31 -6.84
CA THR A 152 17.87 -9.46 -5.50
C THR A 152 17.74 -8.13 -4.77
N SER A 153 16.89 -8.08 -3.74
CA SER A 153 16.88 -6.91 -2.85
C SER A 153 18.15 -6.94 -2.01
N THR A 154 19.13 -6.11 -2.37
CA THR A 154 20.30 -5.86 -1.55
C THR A 154 19.93 -5.23 -0.21
#